data_AF-A0A961DRF4-F1
#
_entry.id   AF-A0A961DRF4-F1
#
_cell.length_a   1.000
_cell.length_b   1.000
_cell.length_c   1.000
_cell.angle_alpha   90.00
_cell.angle_beta   90.00
_cell.angle_gamma   90.00
#
_symmetry.space_group_name_H-M   'P 1'
#
loop_
_entity.id
_entity.type
_entity.pdbx_description
1 polymer ?
#
loop_
_entity_poly.entity_id
_entity_poly.type
_entity_poly.pdbx_seq_one_letter_code
_entity_poly.pdbx_strand_id
1 'polypeptide(L)'
;ASDAELGMPATRMLGPALGSLHMFFHRLGPVLARRMLLTGDTLAGAELAHLGVFTEVCEPDEVAERAKWWATKASKMPADGIVIAKEAFRLIENLTAYQGEEVLSYMFHAYGTNLQFEPDEFNFVKARSEHGTKAAFTMRDAHFDVPEPS
;
A
#
# COMPACT_ATOMS: atom_id res chain seq x y z
N ALA A 1 -6.37 -5.19 13.00
CA ALA A 1 -6.16 -6.51 13.61
C ALA A 1 -4.67 -6.86 13.51
N SER A 2 -4.15 -7.60 14.48
CA SER A 2 -2.77 -8.12 14.51
C SER A 2 -2.45 -9.07 13.35
N ASP A 3 -3.45 -9.79 12.86
CA ASP A 3 -3.36 -10.75 11.75
C ASP A 3 -3.66 -10.15 10.36
N ALA A 4 -3.96 -8.84 10.28
CA ALA A 4 -4.28 -8.21 9.01
C ALA A 4 -3.07 -8.25 8.07
N GLU A 5 -3.25 -8.82 6.87
CA GLU A 5 -2.22 -8.81 5.84
C GLU A 5 -2.15 -7.44 5.17
N LEU A 6 -0.98 -6.82 5.25
CA LEU A 6 -0.70 -5.47 4.76
C LEU A 6 0.39 -5.55 3.71
N GLY A 7 0.08 -5.20 2.48
CA GLY A 7 1.01 -5.34 1.36
C GLY A 7 0.49 -4.66 0.11
N MET A 8 1.30 -4.68 -0.94
CA MET A 8 0.87 -4.28 -2.28
C MET A 8 1.22 -5.35 -3.31
N PRO A 9 0.60 -6.55 -3.22
CA PRO A 9 0.90 -7.66 -4.13
C PRO A 9 0.57 -7.35 -5.60
N ALA A 10 -0.17 -6.27 -5.86
CA ALA A 10 -0.41 -5.75 -7.20
C ALA A 10 0.88 -5.29 -7.91
N THR A 11 1.97 -4.99 -7.19
CA THR A 11 3.26 -4.67 -7.83
C THR A 11 3.84 -5.84 -8.62
N ARG A 12 3.50 -7.09 -8.26
CA ARG A 12 3.83 -8.29 -9.04
C ARG A 12 3.02 -8.44 -10.34
N MET A 13 2.06 -7.54 -10.60
CA MET A 13 1.24 -7.57 -11.82
C MET A 13 1.71 -6.57 -12.87
N LEU A 14 2.12 -5.36 -12.44
CA LEU A 14 2.42 -4.22 -13.31
C LEU A 14 3.71 -3.49 -12.92
N GLY A 15 4.50 -4.07 -12.01
CA GLY A 15 5.74 -3.48 -11.50
C GLY A 15 5.54 -2.57 -10.28
N PRO A 16 6.65 -2.09 -9.68
CA PRO A 16 6.65 -1.34 -8.43
C PRO A 16 6.24 0.14 -8.57
N ALA A 17 6.12 0.63 -9.80
CA ALA A 17 5.77 2.03 -10.11
C ALA A 17 4.25 2.25 -9.99
N LEU A 18 3.75 2.27 -8.75
CA LEU A 18 2.35 2.55 -8.44
C LEU A 18 2.07 4.06 -8.37
N GLY A 19 0.77 4.41 -8.40
CA GLY A 19 0.32 5.72 -7.93
C GLY A 19 0.33 5.82 -6.41
N SER A 20 0.28 7.05 -5.91
CA SER A 20 0.34 7.43 -4.49
C SER A 20 1.64 7.07 -3.77
N LEU A 21 2.78 7.02 -4.48
CA LEU A 21 4.11 6.76 -3.89
C LEU A 21 4.42 7.67 -2.69
N HIS A 22 3.98 8.92 -2.73
CA HIS A 22 4.11 9.89 -1.66
C HIS A 22 3.48 9.40 -0.36
N MET A 23 2.33 8.71 -0.41
CA MET A 23 1.66 8.18 0.78
C MET A 23 2.47 7.01 1.36
N PHE A 24 3.02 6.14 0.50
CA PHE A 24 3.90 5.06 0.95
C PHE A 24 5.12 5.63 1.66
N PHE A 25 5.81 6.59 1.05
CA PHE A 25 6.99 7.20 1.64
C PHE A 25 6.68 7.98 2.91
N HIS A 26 5.57 8.74 2.92
CA HIS A 26 5.17 9.55 4.07
C HIS A 26 4.75 8.67 5.25
N ARG A 27 3.95 7.62 5.01
CA ARG A 27 3.39 6.79 6.09
C ARG A 27 4.30 5.67 6.57
N LEU A 28 5.03 5.03 5.66
CA LEU A 28 5.87 3.85 5.94
C LEU A 28 7.36 4.21 6.05
N GLY A 29 7.77 5.38 5.58
CA GLY A 29 9.17 5.71 5.39
C GLY A 29 9.80 4.98 4.19
N PRO A 30 11.00 5.39 3.75
CA PRO A 30 11.61 4.90 2.53
C PRO A 30 12.06 3.44 2.57
N VAL A 31 12.38 2.91 3.75
CA VAL A 31 12.88 1.54 3.89
C VAL A 31 11.75 0.53 3.69
N LEU A 32 10.68 0.66 4.49
CA LEU A 32 9.55 -0.27 4.43
C LEU A 32 8.79 -0.13 3.11
N ALA A 33 8.56 1.09 2.63
CA ALA A 33 7.91 1.32 1.35
C ALA A 33 8.64 0.62 0.20
N ARG A 34 9.97 0.76 0.10
CA ARG A 34 10.74 0.11 -0.97
C ARG A 34 10.73 -1.40 -0.84
N ARG A 35 10.87 -1.95 0.38
CA ARG A 35 10.75 -3.40 0.61
C ARG A 35 9.42 -3.89 0.06
N MET A 36 8.29 -3.31 0.48
CA MET A 36 6.96 -3.77 0.07
C MET A 36 6.71 -3.59 -1.43
N LEU A 37 7.10 -2.45 -2.01
CA LEU A 37 6.82 -2.17 -3.42
C LEU A 37 7.69 -3.00 -4.37
N LEU A 38 8.98 -3.21 -4.04
CA LEU A 38 9.91 -3.96 -4.88
C LEU A 38 9.69 -5.47 -4.83
N THR A 39 9.22 -6.00 -3.70
CA THR A 39 8.99 -7.44 -3.51
C THR A 39 7.55 -7.84 -3.80
N GLY A 40 6.58 -6.96 -3.52
CA GLY A 40 5.16 -7.30 -3.49
C GLY A 40 4.73 -8.12 -2.28
N ASP A 41 5.58 -8.22 -1.24
CA ASP A 41 5.29 -8.98 -0.02
C ASP A 41 4.15 -8.36 0.81
N THR A 42 3.48 -9.22 1.56
CA THR A 42 2.54 -8.87 2.61
C THR A 42 3.19 -9.09 3.99
N LEU A 43 2.82 -8.25 4.95
CA LEU A 43 3.27 -8.30 6.34
C LEU A 43 2.06 -8.33 7.26
N ALA A 44 2.13 -9.07 8.36
CA ALA A 44 1.06 -9.04 9.34
C ALA A 44 1.05 -7.71 10.11
N GLY A 45 -0.13 -7.25 10.53
CA GLY A 45 -0.29 -6.04 11.35
C GLY A 45 0.57 -6.03 12.60
N ALA A 46 0.75 -7.19 13.24
CA ALA A 46 1.58 -7.36 14.42
C ALA A 46 3.06 -7.02 14.17
N GLU A 47 3.60 -7.37 13.00
CA GLU A 47 5.00 -7.08 12.64
C GLU A 47 5.26 -5.58 12.53
N LEU A 48 4.23 -4.81 12.14
CA LEU A 48 4.33 -3.36 11.93
C LEU A 48 3.98 -2.53 13.16
N ALA A 49 3.51 -3.14 14.25
CA ALA A 49 3.01 -2.44 15.43
C ALA A 49 4.07 -1.50 16.06
N HIS A 50 5.33 -1.93 16.06
CA HIS A 50 6.45 -1.18 16.65
C HIS A 50 6.91 0.02 15.80
N LEU A 51 6.47 0.13 14.54
CA LEU A 51 6.91 1.15 13.59
C LEU A 51 6.07 2.43 13.62
N GLY A 52 4.99 2.48 14.42
CA GLY A 52 4.09 3.64 14.47
C GLY A 52 3.30 3.88 13.17
N VAL A 53 3.21 2.85 12.31
CA VAL A 53 2.43 2.87 11.04
C VAL A 53 0.92 2.85 11.29
N PHE A 54 0.48 2.42 12.47
CA PHE A 54 -0.91 2.44 12.88
C PHE A 54 -1.04 3.15 14.22
N THR A 55 -2.16 3.83 14.43
CA THR A 55 -2.50 4.44 15.72
C THR A 55 -2.64 3.36 16.81
N GLU A 56 -3.08 2.17 16.41
CA GLU A 56 -3.27 1.02 17.29
C GLU A 56 -3.25 -0.28 16.49
N VAL A 57 -2.67 -1.33 17.08
CA VAL A 57 -2.80 -2.73 16.65
C VAL A 57 -3.43 -3.49 17.82
N CYS A 58 -4.49 -4.25 17.56
CA CYS A 58 -5.29 -5.02 18.54
C CYS A 58 -5.66 -6.37 17.96
N GLU A 59 -6.18 -7.27 18.79
CA GLU A 59 -6.63 -8.60 18.35
C GLU A 59 -7.81 -8.50 17.36
N PRO A 60 -8.01 -9.51 16.50
CA PRO A 60 -8.98 -9.43 15.41
C PRO A 60 -10.43 -9.23 15.87
N ASP A 61 -10.80 -9.84 16.98
CA ASP A 61 -12.13 -9.76 17.59
C ASP A 61 -12.37 -8.43 18.33
N GLU A 62 -11.31 -7.69 18.67
CA GLU A 62 -11.39 -6.41 19.36
C GLU A 62 -11.60 -5.22 18.41
N VAL A 63 -11.32 -5.38 17.10
CA VAL A 63 -11.28 -4.28 16.13
C VAL A 63 -12.53 -3.40 16.15
N ALA A 64 -13.72 -4.00 16.21
CA ALA A 64 -14.98 -3.26 16.18
C ALA A 64 -15.15 -2.37 17.42
N GLU A 65 -14.90 -2.91 18.61
CA GLU A 65 -15.02 -2.17 19.87
C GLU A 65 -13.92 -1.10 20.00
N ARG A 66 -12.68 -1.40 19.58
CA ARG A 66 -11.59 -0.41 19.55
C ARG A 66 -11.86 0.74 18.58
N ALA A 67 -12.37 0.45 17.39
CA ALA A 67 -12.78 1.48 16.42
C ALA A 67 -13.89 2.37 16.98
N LYS A 68 -14.93 1.77 17.60
CA LYS A 68 -16.01 2.50 18.25
C LYS A 68 -15.51 3.39 19.38
N TRP A 69 -14.56 2.91 20.18
CA TRP A 69 -13.95 3.69 21.25
C TRP A 69 -13.22 4.94 20.73
N TRP A 70 -12.39 4.80 19.70
CA TRP A 70 -11.74 5.95 19.05
C TRP A 70 -12.72 6.93 18.42
N ALA A 71 -13.73 6.42 17.70
CA ALA A 71 -14.77 7.26 17.11
C ALA A 71 -15.58 8.02 18.19
N THR A 72 -15.88 7.36 19.31
CA THR A 72 -16.57 7.98 20.45
C THR A 72 -15.72 9.06 21.10
N LYS A 73 -14.40 8.90 21.16
CA LYS A 73 -13.50 9.97 21.62
C LYS A 73 -13.50 11.16 20.67
N ALA A 74 -13.34 10.91 19.38
CA ALA A 74 -13.32 11.96 18.36
C ALA A 74 -14.64 12.74 18.33
N SER A 75 -15.79 12.06 18.50
CA SER A 75 -17.12 12.69 18.47
C SER A 75 -17.42 13.62 19.66
N LYS A 76 -16.58 13.65 20.70
CA LYS A 76 -16.69 14.63 21.78
C LYS A 76 -16.17 16.01 21.40
N MET A 77 -15.44 16.13 20.29
CA MET A 77 -14.93 17.41 19.81
C MET A 77 -16.03 18.20 19.06
N PRO A 78 -15.99 19.55 19.07
CA PRO A 78 -16.87 20.37 18.24
C PRO A 78 -16.76 19.99 16.76
N ALA A 79 -17.89 19.82 16.09
CA ALA A 79 -17.94 19.32 14.72
C ALA A 79 -17.25 20.26 13.72
N ASP A 80 -17.47 21.57 13.87
CA ASP A 80 -16.80 22.61 13.10
C ASP A 80 -15.28 22.60 13.34
N GLY A 81 -14.85 22.42 14.59
CA GLY A 81 -13.45 22.24 14.96
C GLY A 81 -12.78 21.05 14.26
N ILE A 82 -13.46 19.90 14.17
CA ILE A 82 -12.97 18.73 13.44
C ILE A 82 -12.79 19.05 11.94
N VAL A 83 -13.77 19.72 11.32
CA VAL A 83 -13.72 20.08 9.91
C VAL A 83 -12.57 21.04 9.63
N ILE A 84 -12.43 22.10 10.44
CA ILE A 84 -11.34 23.08 10.33
C ILE A 84 -9.99 22.38 10.48
N ALA A 85 -9.83 21.53 11.50
CA ALA A 85 -8.59 20.80 11.75
C ALA A 85 -8.22 19.87 10.59
N LYS A 86 -9.19 19.10 10.06
CA LYS A 86 -8.97 18.19 8.93
C LYS A 86 -8.50 18.94 7.68
N GLU A 87 -9.10 20.08 7.37
CA GLU A 87 -8.66 20.90 6.24
C GLU A 87 -7.28 21.52 6.48
N ALA A 88 -7.01 21.99 7.70
CA ALA A 88 -5.68 22.50 8.05
C ALA A 88 -4.60 21.41 7.89
N PHE A 89 -4.84 20.19 8.39
CA PHE A 89 -3.92 19.06 8.24
C PHE A 89 -3.66 18.74 6.78
N ARG A 90 -4.72 18.60 5.97
CA ARG A 90 -4.61 18.34 4.52
C ARG A 90 -3.78 19.41 3.81
N LEU A 91 -4.01 20.68 4.11
CA LEU A 91 -3.27 21.78 3.49
C LEU A 91 -1.79 21.77 3.89
N ILE A 92 -1.47 21.52 5.16
CA ILE A 92 -0.08 21.45 5.65
C ILE A 92 0.66 20.25 5.03
N GLU A 93 0.03 19.08 4.97
CA GLU A 93 0.62 17.88 4.37
C GLU A 93 0.87 18.09 2.87
N ASN A 94 -0.09 18.70 2.15
CA ASN A 94 0.05 19.02 0.73
C ASN A 94 1.28 19.88 0.44
N LEU A 95 1.64 20.83 1.31
CA LEU A 95 2.77 21.74 1.08
C LEU A 95 4.15 21.06 1.11
N THR A 96 4.27 19.87 1.70
CA THR A 96 5.58 19.27 1.99
C THR A 96 5.82 17.93 1.30
N ALA A 97 4.80 17.07 1.23
CA ALA A 97 4.98 15.67 0.82
C ALA A 97 4.40 15.32 -0.56
N TYR A 98 3.38 16.06 -1.04
CA TYR A 98 2.49 15.55 -2.10
C TYR A 98 2.63 16.24 -3.47
N GLN A 99 3.19 17.46 -3.54
CA GLN A 99 3.26 18.24 -4.79
C GLN A 99 4.11 17.58 -5.90
N GLY A 100 5.20 16.90 -5.54
CA GLY A 100 6.08 16.29 -6.54
C GLY A 100 5.41 15.15 -7.30
N GLU A 101 4.52 14.39 -6.65
CA GLU A 101 3.86 13.26 -7.29
C GLU A 101 2.71 13.68 -8.20
N GLU A 102 1.93 14.72 -7.89
CA GLU A 102 0.83 15.16 -8.77
C GLU A 102 1.32 15.40 -10.22
N VAL A 103 2.56 15.87 -10.38
CA VAL A 103 3.19 16.06 -11.70
C VAL A 103 3.81 14.76 -12.22
N LEU A 104 4.58 14.06 -11.38
CA LEU A 104 5.35 12.89 -11.83
C LEU A 104 4.48 11.64 -12.07
N SER A 105 3.31 11.53 -11.45
CA SER A 105 2.42 10.37 -11.53
C SER A 105 2.00 10.07 -12.97
N TYR A 106 1.69 11.09 -13.77
CA TYR A 106 1.37 10.92 -15.19
C TYR A 106 2.53 10.31 -15.98
N MET A 107 3.75 10.74 -15.67
CA MET A 107 4.96 10.24 -16.32
C MET A 107 5.22 8.78 -15.91
N PHE A 108 5.13 8.46 -14.61
CA PHE A 108 5.28 7.08 -14.14
C PHE A 108 4.21 6.16 -14.68
N HIS A 109 2.95 6.59 -14.72
CA HIS A 109 1.87 5.84 -15.33
C HIS A 109 2.14 5.58 -16.82
N ALA A 110 2.54 6.60 -17.57
CA ALA A 110 2.87 6.46 -18.99
C ALA A 110 4.05 5.49 -19.22
N TYR A 111 5.07 5.52 -18.37
CA TYR A 111 6.17 4.54 -18.44
C TYR A 111 5.69 3.13 -18.05
N GLY A 112 4.87 3.01 -17.00
CA GLY A 112 4.33 1.73 -16.54
C GLY A 112 3.46 1.02 -17.58
N THR A 113 2.65 1.75 -18.35
CA THR A 113 1.84 1.13 -19.43
C THR A 113 2.66 0.73 -20.66
N ASN A 114 3.92 1.17 -20.76
CA ASN A 114 4.83 0.88 -21.87
C ASN A 114 5.99 -0.05 -21.47
N LEU A 115 5.89 -0.73 -20.32
CA LEU A 115 6.87 -1.73 -19.90
C LEU A 115 7.12 -2.74 -21.03
N GLN A 116 8.40 -2.92 -21.34
CA GLN A 116 8.87 -3.99 -22.19
C GLN A 116 9.28 -5.15 -21.28
N PHE A 117 8.97 -6.37 -21.70
CA PHE A 117 9.24 -7.57 -20.93
C PHE A 117 10.26 -8.42 -21.69
N GLU A 118 11.37 -8.74 -21.03
CA GLU A 118 12.35 -9.72 -21.52
C GLU A 118 11.78 -11.15 -21.47
N PRO A 119 12.38 -12.13 -22.19
CA PRO A 119 11.84 -13.49 -22.29
C PRO A 119 11.65 -14.22 -20.95
N ASP A 120 12.42 -13.86 -19.93
CA ASP A 120 12.38 -14.43 -18.58
C ASP A 120 11.52 -13.61 -17.59
N GLU A 121 10.98 -12.47 -18.00
CA GLU A 121 10.14 -11.63 -17.15
C GLU A 121 8.65 -12.01 -17.25
N PHE A 122 7.95 -11.96 -16.11
CA PHE A 122 6.53 -12.32 -16.06
C PHE A 122 5.60 -11.16 -16.45
N ASN A 123 4.81 -11.37 -17.50
CA ASN A 123 3.78 -10.42 -17.96
C ASN A 123 2.37 -10.90 -17.56
N PHE A 124 1.83 -10.34 -16.47
CA PHE A 124 0.50 -10.73 -15.98
C PHE A 124 -0.63 -10.41 -16.97
N VAL A 125 -0.55 -9.29 -17.69
CA VAL A 125 -1.60 -8.88 -18.65
C VAL A 125 -1.72 -9.88 -19.79
N LYS A 126 -0.57 -10.33 -20.32
CA LYS A 126 -0.50 -11.38 -21.33
C LYS A 126 -1.03 -12.70 -20.79
N ALA A 127 -0.52 -13.16 -19.65
CA ALA A 127 -0.95 -14.42 -19.03
C ALA A 127 -2.47 -14.44 -18.76
N ARG A 128 -3.03 -13.33 -18.27
CA ARG A 128 -4.49 -13.19 -18.08
C ARG A 128 -5.26 -13.27 -19.38
N SER A 129 -4.74 -12.64 -20.45
CA SER A 129 -5.39 -12.68 -21.77
C SER A 129 -5.39 -14.08 -22.39
N GLU A 130 -4.34 -14.87 -22.16
CA GLU A 130 -4.15 -16.20 -22.76
C GLU A 130 -4.78 -17.33 -21.94
N HIS A 131 -4.75 -17.22 -20.61
CA HIS A 131 -5.12 -18.32 -19.69
C HIS A 131 -6.28 -17.97 -18.73
N GLY A 132 -6.76 -16.73 -18.75
CA GLY A 132 -7.78 -16.24 -17.84
C GLY A 132 -7.24 -15.86 -16.45
N THR A 133 -8.06 -15.14 -15.68
CA THR A 133 -7.65 -14.50 -14.43
C THR A 133 -7.12 -15.46 -13.36
N LYS A 134 -7.83 -16.57 -13.11
CA LYS A 134 -7.44 -17.51 -12.03
C LYS A 134 -6.08 -18.14 -12.32
N ALA A 135 -5.87 -18.63 -13.54
CA ALA A 135 -4.61 -19.24 -13.95
C ALA A 135 -3.45 -18.23 -13.92
N ALA A 136 -3.68 -16.99 -14.37
CA ALA A 136 -2.67 -15.93 -14.33
C ALA A 136 -2.20 -15.62 -12.91
N PHE A 137 -3.09 -15.62 -11.91
CA PHE A 137 -2.69 -15.46 -10.51
C PHE A 137 -1.84 -16.63 -10.01
N THR A 138 -2.24 -17.88 -10.31
CA THR A 138 -1.43 -19.06 -9.95
C THR A 138 -0.04 -19.02 -10.60
N MET A 139 0.06 -18.63 -11.87
CA MET A 139 1.34 -18.48 -12.57
C MET A 139 2.20 -17.36 -12.00
N ARG A 140 1.59 -16.22 -11.66
CA ARG A 140 2.25 -15.09 -10.99
C ARG A 140 2.87 -15.55 -9.68
N ASP A 141 2.07 -16.19 -8.83
CA ASP A 141 2.50 -16.60 -7.50
C ASP A 141 3.64 -17.60 -7.59
N ALA A 142 3.56 -18.56 -8.53
CA ALA A 142 4.65 -19.50 -8.79
C ALA A 142 5.94 -18.83 -9.34
N HIS A 143 5.83 -17.78 -10.14
CA HIS A 143 6.99 -17.08 -10.71
C HIS A 143 7.75 -16.27 -9.64
N PHE A 144 7.04 -15.64 -8.70
CA PHE A 144 7.64 -14.81 -7.66
C PHE A 144 7.88 -15.55 -6.34
N ASP A 145 7.60 -16.85 -6.27
CA ASP A 145 7.91 -17.68 -5.11
C ASP A 145 9.42 -17.93 -5.04
N VAL A 146 10.06 -17.41 -3.99
CA VAL A 146 11.48 -17.58 -3.72
C VAL A 146 11.62 -18.20 -2.33
N PRO A 147 12.14 -19.43 -2.20
CA PRO A 147 12.33 -20.06 -0.89
C PRO A 147 13.26 -19.24 0.01
N GLU A 148 12.99 -19.28 1.32
CA GLU A 148 13.89 -18.72 2.34
C GLU A 148 15.29 -19.37 2.21
N PRO A 149 16.37 -18.57 2.34
CA PRO A 149 17.72 -19.10 2.32
C PRO A 149 17.96 -20.06 3.49
N SER A 150 18.73 -21.12 3.24
CA SER A 150 19.14 -22.15 4.22
C SER A 150 20.14 -21.62 5.25
#